data_AF-A0A7S4I3M2-F1
#
_entry.id   AF-A0A7S4I3M2-F1
#
_cell.length_a   1.000
_cell.length_b   1.000
_cell.length_c   1.000
_cell.angle_alpha   90.00
_cell.angle_beta   90.00
_cell.angle_gamma   90.00
#
_symmetry.space_group_name_H-M   'P 1'
#
loop_
_entity.id
_entity.type
_entity.pdbx_description
1 polymer ?
#
loop_
_entity_poly.entity_id
_entity_poly.type
_entity_poly.pdbx_seq_one_letter_code
_entity_poly.pdbx_strand_id
1 'polypeptide(L)'
;FIFVVMFLTSFSSSTSLPPSSFYNSSNRGYPDMSAWALNYEIYEHGNLDYIGGTSASTPAVAGMFSLINDLRLQQQLPPLGFLNPALYTMLQTSCYNDILRGNNGDQPCCEGFTAQSGWDPMTGLGSPNFPALESFFMQSFPLRR
;
A
#
# COMPACT_ATOMS: atom_id res chain seq x y z
N PHE A 1 -6.61 8.23 -3.19
CA PHE A 1 -5.35 8.27 -3.97
C PHE A 1 -4.20 8.39 -3.00
N ILE A 2 -3.54 7.27 -2.67
CA ILE A 2 -2.30 7.27 -1.90
C ILE A 2 -1.20 6.88 -2.89
N PHE A 3 -0.26 7.79 -3.12
CA PHE A 3 0.97 7.59 -3.90
C PHE A 3 2.17 7.93 -2.99
N VAL A 4 3.29 7.18 -3.07
CA VAL A 4 4.76 7.46 -3.16
C VAL A 4 5.55 6.34 -2.46
N VAL A 5 6.77 5.88 -2.79
CA VAL A 5 7.76 5.98 -3.89
C VAL A 5 8.75 4.83 -3.65
N MET A 6 9.05 4.03 -4.68
CA MET A 6 10.30 3.28 -4.75
C MET A 6 10.72 3.14 -6.22
N PHE A 7 12.02 3.19 -6.51
CA PHE A 7 12.51 2.94 -7.86
C PHE A 7 12.68 1.44 -8.08
N LEU A 8 12.24 0.91 -9.22
CA LEU A 8 12.38 -0.52 -9.53
C LEU A 8 13.85 -0.95 -9.62
N THR A 9 14.77 -0.02 -9.89
CA THR A 9 16.22 -0.27 -9.93
C THR A 9 16.86 -0.63 -8.59
N SER A 10 16.21 -0.41 -7.44
CA SER A 10 16.81 -0.74 -6.13
C SER A 10 16.60 -2.20 -5.69
N PHE A 11 16.04 -3.06 -6.55
CA PHE A 11 15.70 -4.44 -6.20
C PHE A 11 16.54 -5.48 -6.92
N SER A 12 17.08 -6.43 -6.16
CA SER A 12 17.55 -7.72 -6.66
C SER A 12 16.39 -8.72 -6.58
N SER A 13 15.76 -9.05 -7.71
CA SER A 13 14.70 -10.07 -7.71
C SER A 13 15.28 -11.45 -8.04
N SER A 14 14.97 -12.43 -7.20
CA SER A 14 15.12 -13.87 -7.46
C SER A 14 13.98 -14.42 -8.35
N THR A 15 13.13 -13.54 -8.87
CA THR A 15 11.91 -13.81 -9.64
C THR A 15 11.92 -13.09 -10.99
N SER A 16 11.25 -13.68 -11.99
CA SER A 16 11.15 -13.13 -13.34
C SER A 16 10.27 -11.87 -13.36
N LEU A 17 10.89 -10.72 -13.60
CA LEU A 17 10.19 -9.49 -13.99
C LEU A 17 9.67 -9.63 -15.42
N PRO A 18 8.62 -8.88 -15.81
CA PRO A 18 8.23 -8.78 -17.22
C PRO A 18 9.41 -8.24 -18.06
N PRO A 19 9.38 -8.38 -19.40
CA PRO A 19 10.47 -7.90 -20.25
C PRO A 19 10.74 -6.42 -19.99
N SER A 20 12.02 -6.02 -19.97
CA SER A 20 12.40 -4.63 -19.67
C SER A 20 11.85 -3.60 -20.65
N SER A 21 11.36 -4.02 -21.82
CA SER A 21 10.61 -3.17 -22.75
C SER A 21 9.21 -2.77 -22.26
N PHE A 22 8.66 -3.45 -21.25
CA PHE A 22 7.30 -3.24 -20.74
C PHE A 22 7.25 -2.18 -19.62
N TYR A 23 8.39 -1.80 -19.04
CA TYR A 23 8.44 -0.84 -17.94
C TYR A 23 9.75 -0.07 -17.89
N ASN A 24 9.72 1.13 -17.28
CA ASN A 24 10.93 1.89 -17.01
C ASN A 24 11.39 1.62 -15.58
N SER A 25 12.50 0.89 -15.43
CA SER A 25 13.02 0.52 -14.11
C SER A 25 13.51 1.71 -13.28
N SER A 26 13.93 2.80 -13.94
CA SER A 26 14.44 4.01 -13.29
C SER A 26 13.36 4.98 -12.83
N ASN A 27 12.08 4.65 -13.01
CA ASN A 27 10.95 5.48 -12.57
C ASN A 27 10.37 4.97 -11.23
N ARG A 28 9.49 5.78 -10.63
CA ARG A 28 8.71 5.40 -9.44
C ARG A 28 7.82 4.20 -9.78
N GLY A 29 8.10 3.05 -9.17
CA GLY A 29 7.22 1.90 -9.14
C GLY A 29 6.16 2.05 -8.07
N TYR A 30 4.94 1.59 -8.34
CA TYR A 30 3.73 1.64 -7.49
C TYR A 30 3.07 0.25 -7.49
N PRO A 31 2.17 -0.07 -6.54
CA PRO A 31 1.63 0.76 -5.45
C PRO A 31 2.58 0.89 -4.25
N ASP A 32 2.20 1.66 -3.23
CA ASP A 32 2.97 1.78 -1.97
C ASP A 32 2.54 0.76 -0.95
N MET A 33 1.25 0.46 -0.93
CA MET A 33 0.63 -0.58 -0.14
C MET A 33 -0.60 -1.07 -0.89
N SER A 34 -1.11 -2.20 -0.46
CA SER A 34 -2.33 -2.79 -0.95
C SER A 34 -3.30 -3.01 0.20
N ALA A 35 -4.56 -3.22 -0.11
CA ALA A 35 -5.56 -3.63 0.86
C ALA A 35 -6.60 -4.47 0.15
N TRP A 36 -7.48 -5.09 0.93
CA TRP A 36 -8.57 -5.89 0.38
C TRP A 36 -9.36 -5.09 -0.66
N ALA A 37 -9.80 -5.76 -1.72
CA ALA A 37 -10.40 -5.10 -2.89
C ALA A 37 -11.57 -5.90 -3.49
N LEU A 38 -12.18 -6.80 -2.73
CA LEU A 38 -13.27 -7.64 -3.21
C LEU A 38 -14.40 -7.69 -2.19
N ASN A 39 -15.64 -7.77 -2.66
CA ASN A 39 -16.83 -7.99 -1.84
C ASN A 39 -16.99 -7.00 -0.67
N TYR A 40 -16.70 -5.72 -0.91
CA TYR A 40 -17.10 -4.66 0.02
C TYR A 40 -18.61 -4.50 -0.06
N GLU A 41 -19.29 -4.77 1.05
CA GLU A 41 -20.72 -4.50 1.17
C GLU A 41 -20.96 -2.99 1.21
N ILE A 42 -21.84 -2.53 0.33
CA ILE A 42 -22.27 -1.14 0.26
C ILE A 42 -23.79 -1.07 0.26
N TYR A 43 -24.31 0.10 0.62
CA TYR A 43 -25.72 0.41 0.44
C TYR A 43 -25.85 1.52 -0.61
N GLU A 44 -26.38 1.17 -1.77
CA GLU A 44 -26.54 2.09 -2.89
C GLU A 44 -27.97 2.02 -3.43
N HIS A 45 -28.56 3.18 -3.72
CA HIS A 45 -29.91 3.27 -4.29
C HIS A 45 -30.99 2.48 -3.52
N GLY A 46 -30.87 2.36 -2.19
CA GLY A 46 -31.83 1.64 -1.36
C GLY A 46 -31.63 0.12 -1.28
N ASN A 47 -30.54 -0.41 -1.84
CA ASN A 47 -30.25 -1.84 -1.85
C ASN A 47 -28.84 -2.13 -1.30
N LEU A 48 -28.68 -3.31 -0.70
CA LEU A 48 -27.36 -3.86 -0.41
C LEU A 48 -26.73 -4.39 -1.70
N ASP A 49 -25.46 -4.05 -1.92
CA ASP A 49 -24.66 -4.50 -3.06
C ASP A 49 -23.22 -4.81 -2.63
N TYR A 50 -22.46 -5.49 -3.48
CA TYR A 50 -21.06 -5.81 -3.26
C TYR A 50 -20.19 -5.23 -4.38
N ILE A 51 -19.24 -4.39 -3.99
CA ILE A 51 -18.26 -3.81 -4.92
C ILE A 51 -16.85 -4.29 -4.64
N GLY A 52 -15.94 -4.00 -5.56
CA GLY A 52 -14.53 -4.29 -5.40
C GLY A 52 -13.66 -3.24 -6.08
N GLY A 53 -12.42 -3.63 -6.36
CA GLY A 53 -11.42 -2.78 -6.97
C GLY A 53 -10.69 -1.89 -5.98
N THR A 54 -9.63 -1.27 -6.47
CA THR A 54 -8.79 -0.34 -5.69
C THR A 54 -9.55 0.91 -5.23
N SER A 55 -10.69 1.20 -5.86
CA SER A 55 -11.65 2.22 -5.43
C SER A 55 -12.24 1.93 -4.06
N ALA A 56 -12.46 0.66 -3.69
CA ALA A 56 -12.95 0.26 -2.37
C ALA A 56 -11.82 0.18 -1.33
N SER A 57 -10.63 -0.27 -1.75
CA SER A 57 -9.47 -0.38 -0.87
C SER A 57 -8.94 1.00 -0.42
N THR A 58 -8.99 1.99 -1.31
CA THR A 58 -8.52 3.36 -1.06
C THR A 58 -9.19 4.03 0.16
N PRO A 59 -10.53 4.14 0.24
CA PRO A 59 -11.21 4.75 1.39
C PRO A 59 -11.06 3.91 2.66
N ALA A 60 -10.94 2.57 2.57
CA ALA A 60 -10.69 1.73 3.73
C ALA A 60 -9.35 2.08 4.42
N VAL A 61 -8.28 2.22 3.62
CA VAL A 61 -6.96 2.65 4.12
C VAL A 61 -6.98 4.11 4.59
N ALA A 62 -7.70 4.99 3.89
CA ALA A 62 -7.86 6.38 4.33
C ALA A 62 -8.53 6.47 5.72
N GLY A 63 -9.55 5.64 5.97
CA GLY A 63 -10.19 5.52 7.29
C GLY A 63 -9.21 5.12 8.39
N MET A 64 -8.32 4.16 8.13
CA MET A 64 -7.27 3.76 9.08
C MET A 64 -6.36 4.93 9.46
N PHE A 65 -5.83 5.67 8.48
CA PHE A 65 -4.99 6.84 8.77
C PHE A 65 -5.77 8.00 9.41
N SER A 66 -7.07 8.13 9.11
CA SER A 66 -7.93 9.09 9.80
C SER A 66 -8.07 8.76 11.28
N LEU A 67 -8.24 7.48 11.64
CA LEU A 67 -8.28 7.04 13.05
C LEU A 67 -6.96 7.33 13.76
N ILE A 68 -5.83 7.05 13.11
CA ILE A 68 -4.51 7.37 13.69
C ILE A 68 -4.35 8.89 13.89
N ASN A 69 -4.79 9.72 12.93
CA ASN A 69 -4.76 11.17 13.10
C ASN A 69 -5.66 11.63 14.25
N ASP A 70 -6.84 11.04 14.43
CA ASP A 70 -7.72 11.35 15.54
C ASP A 70 -7.04 11.05 16.89
N LEU A 71 -6.45 9.86 17.04
CA LEU A 71 -5.68 9.48 18.24
C LEU A 71 -4.50 10.43 18.50
N ARG A 72 -3.78 10.84 17.45
CA ARG A 72 -2.70 11.82 17.55
C ARG A 72 -3.20 13.17 18.06
N LEU A 73 -4.31 13.67 17.51
CA LEU A 73 -4.90 14.95 17.92
C LEU A 73 -5.39 14.91 19.38
N GLN A 74 -5.96 13.78 19.84
CA GLN A 74 -6.32 13.58 21.25
C GLN A 74 -5.11 13.69 22.19
N GLN A 75 -3.91 13.34 21.71
CA GLN A 75 -2.65 13.47 22.45
C GLN A 75 -1.88 14.77 22.12
N GLN A 76 -2.52 15.75 21.48
CA GLN A 76 -1.91 17.03 21.07
C GLN A 76 -0.71 16.87 20.11
N LEU A 77 -0.63 15.75 19.40
CA LEU A 77 0.36 15.50 18.36
C LEU A 77 -0.14 16.06 17.01
N PRO A 78 0.77 16.54 16.13
CA PRO A 78 0.38 17.01 14.80
C PRO A 78 -0.12 15.85 13.92
N PRO A 79 -1.00 16.09 12.93
CA PRO A 79 -1.40 15.06 11.98
C PRO A 79 -0.20 14.57 11.14
N LEU A 80 -0.31 13.35 10.59
CA LEU A 80 0.80 12.68 9.90
C LEU A 80 1.29 13.35 8.61
N GLY A 81 0.42 14.09 7.91
CA GLY A 81 0.78 14.78 6.67
C GLY A 81 1.17 13.82 5.53
N PHE A 82 2.29 14.09 4.87
CA PHE A 82 2.79 13.27 3.76
C PHE A 82 3.39 11.96 4.27
N LEU A 83 2.61 10.88 4.20
CA LEU A 83 2.91 9.60 4.85
C LEU A 83 4.12 8.88 4.28
N ASN A 84 4.35 9.00 2.98
CA ASN A 84 5.13 7.99 2.28
C ASN A 84 6.61 7.90 2.68
N PRO A 85 7.36 8.98 2.92
CA PRO A 85 8.69 8.86 3.47
C PRO A 85 8.72 8.02 4.77
N ALA A 86 7.72 8.18 5.64
CA ALA A 86 7.59 7.40 6.87
C ALA A 86 7.15 5.95 6.61
N LEU A 87 6.28 5.70 5.63
CA LEU A 87 5.86 4.34 5.26
C LEU A 87 7.04 3.45 4.89
N TYR A 88 8.01 3.99 4.16
CA TYR A 88 9.19 3.27 3.70
C TYR A 88 10.28 3.12 4.77
N THR A 89 10.23 3.84 5.90
CA THR A 89 11.11 3.52 7.04
C THR A 89 10.72 2.23 7.75
N MET A 90 9.53 1.69 7.45
CA MET A 90 8.96 0.48 8.05
C MET A 90 9.00 -0.74 7.11
N LEU A 91 9.88 -0.71 6.10
CA LEU A 91 10.08 -1.84 5.18
C LEU A 91 10.34 -3.14 5.95
N GLN A 92 9.64 -4.22 5.57
CA GLN A 92 9.78 -5.56 6.15
C GLN A 92 9.58 -5.62 7.69
N THR A 93 8.80 -4.69 8.25
CA THR A 93 8.36 -4.73 9.65
C THR A 93 6.97 -5.35 9.79
N SER A 94 6.53 -5.60 11.03
CA SER A 94 5.17 -6.07 11.33
C SER A 94 4.06 -5.04 11.03
N CYS A 95 4.42 -3.81 10.61
CA CYS A 95 3.45 -2.80 10.18
C CYS A 95 2.71 -3.19 8.89
N TYR A 96 3.24 -4.18 8.16
CA TYR A 96 2.62 -4.71 6.96
C TYR A 96 2.55 -6.23 6.99
N ASN A 97 1.51 -6.78 6.37
CA ASN A 97 1.48 -8.18 5.98
C ASN A 97 1.96 -8.29 4.53
N ASP A 98 3.16 -8.85 4.37
CA ASP A 98 3.82 -9.06 3.07
C ASP A 98 3.03 -10.08 2.21
N ILE A 99 2.80 -9.75 0.93
CA ILE A 99 2.00 -10.57 0.03
C ILE A 99 2.94 -11.27 -0.95
N LEU A 100 3.11 -12.58 -0.76
CA LEU A 100 4.13 -13.36 -1.45
C LEU A 100 3.62 -14.12 -2.68
N ARG A 101 2.33 -13.98 -3.02
CA ARG A 101 1.68 -14.78 -4.08
C ARG A 101 0.68 -13.97 -4.89
N GLY A 102 0.72 -14.20 -6.19
CA GLY A 102 -0.18 -13.59 -7.18
C GLY A 102 0.61 -12.84 -8.26
N ASN A 103 -0.09 -12.45 -9.32
CA ASN A 103 0.44 -11.60 -10.37
C ASN A 103 -0.67 -10.69 -10.91
N ASN A 104 -0.29 -9.61 -11.58
CA ASN A 104 -1.22 -8.69 -12.25
C ASN A 104 -1.11 -8.78 -13.79
N GLY A 105 -0.62 -9.89 -14.32
CA GLY A 105 -0.58 -10.17 -15.75
C GLY A 105 -1.88 -10.78 -16.24
N ASP A 106 -2.12 -10.67 -17.54
CA ASP A 106 -3.20 -11.35 -18.25
C ASP A 106 -2.64 -12.17 -19.41
N GLN A 107 -2.99 -13.45 -19.47
CA GLN A 107 -2.44 -14.36 -20.47
C GLN A 107 -3.39 -14.45 -21.67
N PRO A 108 -2.88 -14.45 -22.92
CA PRO A 108 -1.47 -14.58 -23.31
C PRO A 108 -0.75 -13.26 -23.62
N CYS A 109 -1.41 -12.10 -23.51
CA CYS A 109 -0.93 -10.86 -24.10
C CYS A 109 0.00 -10.03 -23.22
N CYS A 110 -0.10 -10.22 -21.91
CA CYS A 110 0.16 -9.15 -20.97
C CYS A 110 0.92 -9.69 -19.77
N GLU A 111 2.23 -9.92 -19.95
CA GLU A 111 3.13 -10.24 -18.84
C GLU A 111 3.09 -9.10 -17.81
N GLY A 112 2.79 -9.47 -16.57
CA GLY A 112 2.68 -8.54 -15.45
C GLY A 112 3.80 -8.76 -14.43
N PHE A 113 3.69 -8.04 -13.33
CA PHE A 113 4.51 -8.21 -12.16
C PHE A 113 3.95 -9.30 -11.25
N THR A 114 4.85 -10.00 -10.56
CA THR A 114 4.52 -11.05 -9.60
C THR A 114 4.84 -10.56 -8.19
N ALA A 115 4.01 -10.92 -7.21
CA ALA A 115 4.25 -10.61 -5.82
C ALA A 115 5.53 -11.30 -5.32
N GLN A 116 6.30 -10.64 -4.45
CA GLN A 116 7.56 -11.16 -3.91
C GLN A 116 7.79 -10.64 -2.50
N SER A 117 8.81 -11.16 -1.81
CA SER A 117 9.09 -10.67 -0.46
C SER A 117 9.59 -9.22 -0.47
N GLY A 118 9.07 -8.43 0.46
CA GLY A 118 9.36 -7.00 0.59
C GLY A 118 8.42 -6.15 -0.26
N TRP A 119 8.90 -4.98 -0.70
CA TRP A 119 8.11 -4.18 -1.61
C TRP A 119 8.13 -4.78 -3.02
N ASP A 120 6.97 -4.81 -3.66
CA ASP A 120 6.84 -5.25 -5.04
C ASP A 120 5.86 -4.39 -5.86
N PRO A 121 5.99 -4.36 -7.21
CA PRO A 121 5.10 -3.58 -8.08
C PRO A 121 3.70 -4.19 -8.28
N MET A 122 3.34 -5.24 -7.55
CA MET A 122 1.98 -5.79 -7.51
C MET A 122 1.22 -5.28 -6.28
N THR A 123 1.84 -5.30 -5.10
CA THR A 123 1.19 -5.13 -3.80
C THR A 123 1.85 -4.10 -2.89
N GLY A 124 2.96 -3.51 -3.32
CA GLY A 124 3.70 -2.51 -2.58
C GLY A 124 4.33 -3.12 -1.34
N LEU A 125 4.27 -2.41 -0.21
CA LEU A 125 4.71 -2.87 1.11
C LEU A 125 3.86 -4.04 1.67
N GLY A 126 2.78 -4.40 0.99
CA GLY A 126 1.77 -5.35 1.46
C GLY A 126 0.55 -4.66 2.08
N SER A 127 -0.20 -5.40 2.89
CA SER A 127 -1.42 -4.89 3.53
C SER A 127 -1.17 -4.28 4.90
N PRO A 128 -1.83 -3.17 5.27
CA PRO A 128 -1.59 -2.49 6.53
C PRO A 128 -2.00 -3.37 7.73
N ASN A 129 -1.09 -3.52 8.70
CA ASN A 129 -1.41 -4.05 10.02
C ASN A 129 -1.74 -2.89 10.95
N PHE A 130 -3.02 -2.62 11.14
CA PHE A 130 -3.48 -1.42 11.84
C PHE A 130 -2.89 -1.24 13.26
N PRO A 131 -2.94 -2.23 14.17
CA PRO A 131 -2.33 -2.08 15.51
C PRO A 131 -0.83 -1.74 15.48
N ALA A 132 -0.08 -2.33 14.56
CA ALA A 132 1.35 -2.06 14.42
C ALA A 132 1.61 -0.66 13.84
N LEU A 133 0.85 -0.26 12.81
CA LEU A 133 0.91 1.09 12.24
C LEU A 133 0.52 2.16 13.25
N GLU A 134 -0.56 1.95 14.00
CA GLU A 134 -0.97 2.84 15.09
C GLU A 134 0.16 2.99 16.10
N SER A 135 0.70 1.88 16.61
CA SER A 135 1.79 1.87 17.59
C SER A 135 3.04 2.60 17.08
N PHE A 136 3.37 2.46 15.80
CA PHE A 136 4.44 3.22 15.18
C PHE A 136 4.09 4.71 15.14
N PHE A 137 2.98 5.07 14.52
CA PHE A 137 2.60 6.46 14.27
C PHE A 137 2.14 7.22 15.52
N MET A 138 1.92 6.60 16.66
CA MET A 138 1.67 7.29 17.92
C MET A 138 2.96 7.76 18.62
N GLN A 139 4.12 7.35 18.14
CA GLN A 139 5.40 7.82 18.68
C GLN A 139 5.69 9.27 18.25
N SER A 140 6.38 10.01 19.11
CA SER A 140 6.83 11.37 18.83
C SER A 140 8.02 11.33 17.87
N PHE A 141 7.75 11.48 16.57
CA PHE A 141 8.80 11.64 15.55
C PHE A 141 8.88 13.08 15.06
N PRO A 142 10.09 13.59 14.72
CA PRO A 142 10.22 14.78 13.91
C PRO A 142 9.73 14.44 12.49
N LEU A 143 8.46 14.73 12.19
CA LEU A 143 7.93 14.69 10.83
C LEU A 143 8.73 15.70 10.02
N ARG A 144 9.62 15.22 9.13
CA ARG A 144 10.38 16.09 8.22
C ARG A 144 9.36 16.78 7.30
N ARG A 145 9.22 18.09 7.47
CA ARG A 145 8.44 18.97 6.60
C ARG A 145 9.18 19.20 5.29
#